data_AF-A0A6J4NT68-F1
#
_entry.id   AF-A0A6J4NT68-F1
#
_cell.length_a   1.000
_cell.length_b   1.000
_cell.length_c   1.000
_cell.angle_alpha   90.00
_cell.angle_beta   90.00
_cell.angle_gamma   90.00
#
_symmetry.space_group_name_H-M   'P 1'
#
loop_
_entity.id
_entity.type
_entity.pdbx_description
1 polymer ?
#
loop_
_entity_poly.entity_id
_entity_poly.type
_entity_poly.pdbx_seq_one_letter_code
_entity_poly.pdbx_strand_id
1 'polypeptide(L)'
;MSAEPEFRYSDLLPLADDRTPYRLVSTEGVGSVEVDGRKLLTVEPSALRTLTAEAMHDIAHYLRPAHLAQLRRIIDDPESSGNDRFVALDLLKNVNISAGGVLPMCQDTGTAIVMGKKSEGVLTGADDAEWISRGVYDAYTRLNLRYSQLAPLTMWDEKNTGTNLPAQVELYAVPATSPEGQAQDPEYKFLFMAKGGGSANKSFLFQETKAVLNPQRMLAFLDEKIRSLGTAACPPYHLAVVIGGTSAEFALKTAKYASAHYLDGLPTSGSMAAHGFRDLELEEEVFELTQSFGIGAQFGGKYFCHDVRVVRLPRHGASCPVAIAVSCSADRQALGKITPDGVFLEQLERD
;
A
#
# COMPACT_ATOMS: atom_id res chain seq x y z
N MET A 1 -21.27 -32.00 -29.31
CA MET A 1 -20.45 -31.98 -28.08
C MET A 1 -19.82 -30.60 -28.02
N SER A 2 -20.22 -29.75 -27.07
CA SER A 2 -19.54 -28.47 -26.85
C SER A 2 -18.09 -28.79 -26.46
N ALA A 3 -17.11 -28.16 -27.11
CA ALA A 3 -15.71 -28.31 -26.72
C ALA A 3 -15.56 -27.95 -25.24
N GLU A 4 -14.90 -28.81 -24.46
CA GLU A 4 -14.62 -28.52 -23.06
C GLU A 4 -13.77 -27.24 -22.97
N PRO A 5 -14.08 -26.33 -22.03
CA PRO A 5 -13.29 -25.12 -21.86
C PRO A 5 -11.87 -25.46 -21.38
N GLU A 6 -10.88 -24.77 -21.95
CA GLU A 6 -9.47 -24.89 -21.55
C GLU A 6 -9.27 -24.39 -20.10
N PHE A 7 -8.55 -25.18 -19.29
CA PHE A 7 -8.16 -24.78 -17.93
C PHE A 7 -7.06 -23.70 -18.00
N ARG A 8 -7.30 -22.57 -17.34
CA ARG A 8 -6.33 -21.47 -17.21
C ARG A 8 -6.28 -21.02 -15.76
N TYR A 9 -5.06 -20.87 -15.24
CA TYR A 9 -4.82 -20.36 -13.90
C TYR A 9 -3.87 -19.16 -13.97
N SER A 10 -4.19 -18.15 -13.18
CA SER A 10 -3.32 -17.01 -12.88
C SER A 10 -3.66 -16.55 -11.48
N ASP A 11 -2.68 -16.07 -10.74
CA ASP A 11 -2.98 -15.24 -9.57
C ASP A 11 -3.82 -14.04 -10.02
N LEU A 12 -4.70 -13.54 -9.14
CA LEU A 12 -5.59 -12.44 -9.46
C LEU A 12 -4.85 -11.10 -9.55
N LEU A 13 -3.71 -10.97 -8.88
CA LEU A 13 -2.84 -9.81 -8.87
C LEU A 13 -1.38 -10.25 -9.14
N PRO A 14 -1.08 -10.78 -10.34
CA PRO A 14 0.24 -11.30 -10.65
C PRO A 14 1.22 -10.13 -10.74
N LEU A 15 2.24 -10.11 -9.90
CA LEU A 15 3.24 -9.04 -9.89
C LEU A 15 4.50 -9.49 -10.62
N ALA A 16 5.09 -8.57 -11.37
CA ALA A 16 6.44 -8.72 -11.91
C ALA A 16 7.49 -8.83 -10.80
N ASP A 17 8.73 -9.16 -11.20
CA ASP A 17 9.85 -9.29 -10.28
C ASP A 17 10.06 -8.03 -9.44
N ASP A 18 10.36 -8.25 -8.17
CA ASP A 18 10.62 -7.20 -7.20
C ASP A 18 11.96 -6.51 -7.49
N ARG A 19 11.90 -5.23 -7.86
CA ARG A 19 13.05 -4.37 -8.15
C ARG A 19 13.32 -3.34 -7.05
N THR A 20 12.63 -3.45 -5.92
CA THR A 20 12.75 -2.51 -4.81
C THR A 20 14.17 -2.57 -4.23
N PRO A 21 14.84 -1.42 -3.99
CA PRO A 21 16.10 -1.40 -3.27
C PRO A 21 15.87 -1.76 -1.79
N TYR A 22 16.65 -2.70 -1.26
CA TYR A 22 16.55 -3.14 0.13
C TYR A 22 17.85 -2.87 0.88
N ARG A 23 17.74 -2.40 2.12
CA ARG A 23 18.84 -2.35 3.09
C ARG A 23 18.78 -3.57 4.01
N LEU A 24 19.95 -4.10 4.38
CA LEU A 24 20.05 -5.11 5.44
C LEU A 24 19.72 -4.46 6.80
N VAL A 25 18.81 -5.08 7.54
CA VAL A 25 18.43 -4.69 8.91
C VAL A 25 19.23 -5.50 9.93
N SER A 26 19.24 -6.82 9.77
CA SER A 26 19.94 -7.75 10.66
C SER A 26 20.16 -9.09 9.98
N THR A 27 21.18 -9.84 10.40
CA THR A 27 21.38 -11.26 10.06
C THR A 27 20.97 -12.18 11.22
N GLU A 28 20.57 -11.63 12.36
CA GLU A 28 20.18 -12.40 13.55
C GLU A 28 18.79 -13.01 13.40
N GLY A 29 18.58 -14.17 14.01
CA GLY A 29 17.28 -14.84 14.03
C GLY A 29 16.87 -15.43 12.67
N VAL A 30 17.82 -15.65 11.77
CA VAL A 30 17.58 -16.21 10.43
C VAL A 30 18.54 -17.36 10.18
N GLY A 31 18.05 -18.43 9.57
CA GLY A 31 18.85 -19.59 9.23
C GLY A 31 18.17 -20.50 8.20
N SER A 32 18.82 -21.60 7.85
CA SER A 32 18.24 -22.60 6.96
C SER A 32 18.47 -24.00 7.48
N VAL A 33 17.48 -24.86 7.30
CA VAL A 33 17.56 -26.30 7.58
C VAL A 33 17.13 -27.08 6.36
N GLU A 34 17.73 -28.24 6.14
CA GLU A 34 17.32 -29.16 5.07
C GLU A 34 16.53 -30.32 5.67
N VAL A 35 15.33 -30.56 5.15
CA VAL A 35 14.45 -31.66 5.57
C VAL A 35 13.93 -32.34 4.31
N ASP A 36 14.13 -33.66 4.19
CA ASP A 36 13.72 -34.47 3.04
C ASP A 36 14.18 -33.89 1.68
N GLY A 37 15.40 -33.35 1.63
CA GLY A 37 15.97 -32.73 0.41
C GLY A 37 15.38 -31.37 0.05
N ARG A 38 14.57 -30.77 0.95
CA ARG A 38 14.01 -29.42 0.79
C ARG A 38 14.71 -28.46 1.74
N LYS A 39 15.20 -27.35 1.19
CA LYS A 39 15.71 -26.23 1.99
C LYS A 39 14.53 -25.46 2.58
N LEU A 40 14.55 -25.28 3.90
CA LEU A 40 13.56 -24.52 4.66
C LEU A 40 14.26 -23.30 5.29
N LEU A 41 13.56 -22.18 5.32
CA LEU A 41 14.00 -20.96 6.00
C LEU A 41 13.49 -21.00 7.45
N THR A 42 14.39 -20.95 8.43
CA THR A 42 14.03 -20.80 9.85
C THR A 42 14.12 -19.33 10.22
N VAL A 43 13.03 -18.77 10.75
CA VAL A 43 12.94 -17.37 11.18
C VAL A 43 12.56 -17.34 12.65
N GLU A 44 13.45 -16.88 13.51
CA GLU A 44 13.11 -16.65 14.90
C GLU A 44 12.04 -15.55 15.01
N PRO A 45 11.08 -15.67 15.94
CA PRO A 45 10.06 -14.65 16.11
C PRO A 45 10.60 -13.24 16.44
N SER A 46 11.80 -13.17 17.03
CA SER A 46 12.54 -11.92 17.27
C SER A 46 12.84 -11.14 15.98
N ALA A 47 13.10 -11.83 14.86
CA ALA A 47 13.35 -11.20 13.56
C ALA A 47 12.11 -10.47 13.03
N LEU A 48 10.91 -11.05 13.20
CA LEU A 48 9.64 -10.42 12.82
C LEU A 48 9.39 -9.14 13.63
N ARG A 49 9.65 -9.18 14.95
CA ARG A 49 9.55 -8.03 15.83
C ARG A 49 10.51 -6.91 15.42
N THR A 50 11.78 -7.24 15.19
CA THR A 50 12.82 -6.27 14.79
C THR A 50 12.49 -5.64 13.44
N LEU A 51 12.15 -6.45 12.43
CA LEU A 51 11.76 -5.95 11.11
C LEU A 51 10.56 -5.00 11.21
N THR A 52 9.54 -5.39 11.97
CA THR A 52 8.32 -4.58 12.10
C THR A 52 8.60 -3.26 12.83
N ALA A 53 9.39 -3.27 13.91
CA ALA A 53 9.74 -2.06 14.65
C ALA A 53 10.54 -1.08 13.77
N GLU A 54 11.52 -1.59 13.01
CA GLU A 54 12.31 -0.83 12.05
C GLU A 54 11.45 -0.26 10.91
N ALA A 55 10.53 -1.06 10.38
CA ALA A 55 9.60 -0.60 9.35
C ALA A 55 8.70 0.54 9.85
N MET A 56 8.14 0.42 11.06
CA MET A 56 7.30 1.46 11.67
C MET A 56 8.11 2.73 11.98
N HIS A 57 9.37 2.59 12.39
CA HIS A 57 10.29 3.72 12.53
C HIS A 57 10.50 4.43 11.19
N ASP A 58 10.94 3.70 10.17
CA ASP A 58 11.35 4.29 8.89
C ASP A 58 10.17 4.98 8.21
N ILE A 59 9.01 4.33 8.13
CA ILE A 59 7.84 4.94 7.48
C ILE A 59 7.25 6.10 8.29
N ALA A 60 7.60 6.29 9.57
CA ALA A 60 7.17 7.46 10.34
C ALA A 60 8.02 8.72 10.08
N HIS A 61 9.25 8.54 9.57
CA HIS A 61 10.27 9.59 9.50
C HIS A 61 10.79 9.85 8.07
N TYR A 62 10.76 8.85 7.20
CA TYR A 62 11.26 8.89 5.84
C TYR A 62 10.14 8.64 4.82
N LEU A 63 10.35 9.04 3.57
CA LEU A 63 9.45 8.79 2.44
C LEU A 63 10.19 8.11 1.30
N ARG A 64 9.43 7.54 0.36
CA ARG A 64 10.01 7.01 -0.88
C ARG A 64 10.63 8.15 -1.72
N PRO A 65 11.79 7.92 -2.36
CA PRO A 65 12.39 8.90 -3.28
C PRO A 65 11.44 9.34 -4.39
N ALA A 66 10.60 8.42 -4.90
CA ALA A 66 9.62 8.73 -5.94
C ALA A 66 8.56 9.76 -5.50
N HIS A 67 8.09 9.69 -4.25
CA HIS A 67 7.15 10.66 -3.70
C HIS A 67 7.80 12.05 -3.58
N LEU A 68 9.03 12.11 -3.05
CA LEU A 68 9.78 13.36 -2.91
C LEU A 68 10.09 14.01 -4.26
N ALA A 69 10.43 13.22 -5.27
CA ALA A 69 10.62 13.70 -6.64
C ALA A 69 9.33 14.34 -7.20
N GLN A 70 8.16 13.79 -6.88
CA GLN A 70 6.89 14.38 -7.29
C GLN A 70 6.58 15.69 -6.56
N LEU A 71 6.88 15.80 -5.26
CA LEU A 71 6.81 17.10 -4.56
C LEU A 71 7.75 18.13 -5.19
N ARG A 72 8.98 17.73 -5.55
CA ARG A 72 9.92 18.61 -6.25
C ARG A 72 9.38 19.06 -7.61
N ARG A 73 8.74 18.16 -8.35
CA ARG A 73 8.10 18.48 -9.64
C ARG A 73 7.03 19.58 -9.50
N ILE A 74 6.27 19.62 -8.41
CA ILE A 74 5.29 20.69 -8.16
C ILE A 74 5.98 22.05 -8.06
N ILE A 75 7.14 22.12 -7.41
CA ILE A 75 7.89 23.37 -7.27
C ILE A 75 8.39 23.85 -8.63
N ASP A 76 8.85 22.92 -9.46
CA ASP A 76 9.49 23.22 -10.76
C ASP A 76 8.53 23.43 -11.91
N ASP A 77 7.31 22.88 -11.84
CA ASP A 77 6.32 23.04 -12.90
C ASP A 77 5.90 24.52 -13.01
N PRO A 78 6.11 25.20 -14.17
CA PRO A 78 5.68 26.58 -14.37
C PRO A 78 4.14 26.75 -14.25
N GLU A 79 3.37 25.69 -14.49
CA GLU A 79 1.90 25.71 -14.43
C GLU A 79 1.34 25.56 -13.00
N SER A 80 2.18 25.21 -12.03
CA SER A 80 1.77 25.17 -10.61
C SER A 80 1.25 26.53 -10.15
N SER A 81 0.23 26.52 -9.29
CA SER A 81 -0.17 27.75 -8.61
C SER A 81 0.89 28.18 -7.58
N GLY A 82 0.81 29.43 -7.09
CA GLY A 82 1.64 29.85 -5.95
C GLY A 82 1.38 29.01 -4.69
N ASN A 83 0.12 28.60 -4.51
CA ASN A 83 -0.32 27.78 -3.38
C ASN A 83 0.19 26.33 -3.49
N ASP A 84 0.18 25.75 -4.69
CA ASP A 84 0.73 24.41 -4.94
C ASP A 84 2.21 24.36 -4.53
N ARG A 85 3.01 25.35 -4.96
CA ARG A 85 4.44 25.44 -4.62
C ARG A 85 4.65 25.67 -3.12
N PHE A 86 3.82 26.51 -2.50
CA PHE A 86 3.88 26.76 -1.06
C PHE A 86 3.66 25.47 -0.25
N VAL A 87 2.59 24.73 -0.56
CA VAL A 87 2.27 23.47 0.12
C VAL A 87 3.35 22.42 -0.13
N ALA A 88 3.79 22.24 -1.37
CA ALA A 88 4.84 21.27 -1.69
C ALA A 88 6.16 21.58 -0.98
N LEU A 89 6.54 22.86 -0.88
CA LEU A 89 7.74 23.29 -0.16
C LEU A 89 7.62 23.02 1.35
N ASP A 90 6.47 23.29 1.95
CA ASP A 90 6.26 23.03 3.38
C ASP A 90 6.23 21.52 3.68
N LEU A 91 5.67 20.69 2.79
CA LEU A 91 5.76 19.24 2.90
C LEU A 91 7.22 18.75 2.82
N LEU A 92 8.03 19.28 1.91
CA LEU A 92 9.46 18.94 1.83
C LEU A 92 10.24 19.36 3.08
N LYS A 93 9.99 20.57 3.61
CA LYS A 93 10.58 21.00 4.89
C LYS A 93 10.19 20.07 6.03
N ASN A 94 8.93 19.66 6.08
CA ASN A 94 8.40 18.77 7.11
C ASN A 94 9.09 17.40 7.06
N VAL A 95 9.27 16.82 5.87
CA VAL A 95 9.99 15.54 5.72
C VAL A 95 11.47 15.68 6.09
N ASN A 96 12.11 16.78 5.73
CA ASN A 96 13.48 17.06 6.17
C ASN A 96 13.61 17.17 7.70
N ILE A 97 12.61 17.73 8.39
CA ILE A 97 12.56 17.74 9.86
C ILE A 97 12.35 16.32 10.40
N SER A 98 11.42 15.55 9.83
CA SER A 98 11.14 14.19 10.32
C SER A 98 12.28 13.22 10.11
N ALA A 99 13.07 13.40 9.05
CA ALA A 99 14.26 12.60 8.78
C ALA A 99 15.31 12.66 9.91
N GLY A 100 15.23 13.67 10.79
CA GLY A 100 16.01 13.74 12.03
C GLY A 100 15.66 12.67 13.09
N GLY A 101 14.62 11.86 12.88
CA GLY A 101 14.28 10.69 13.72
C GLY A 101 13.65 11.00 15.08
N VAL A 102 13.34 12.27 15.36
CA VAL A 102 12.75 12.70 16.64
C VAL A 102 11.26 12.97 16.52
N LEU A 103 10.85 13.76 15.52
CA LEU A 103 9.46 14.12 15.29
C LEU A 103 8.93 13.32 14.08
N PRO A 104 7.80 12.63 14.19
CA PRO A 104 7.20 11.99 13.02
C PRO A 104 6.68 13.04 12.04
N MET A 105 6.64 12.71 10.76
CA MET A 105 6.17 13.65 9.71
C MET A 105 4.72 14.10 9.86
N CYS A 106 3.91 13.39 10.64
CA CYS A 106 2.50 13.69 10.82
C CYS A 106 2.07 13.33 12.24
N GLN A 107 1.25 14.20 12.84
CA GLN A 107 0.65 13.99 14.15
C GLN A 107 -0.22 12.73 14.20
N ASP A 108 -0.87 12.39 13.08
CA ASP A 108 -1.54 11.12 12.93
C ASP A 108 -0.54 10.06 12.44
N THR A 109 0.08 9.37 13.39
CA THR A 109 1.02 8.27 13.12
C THR A 109 0.35 7.00 12.61
N GLY A 110 -0.99 7.03 12.42
CA GLY A 110 -1.74 6.05 11.65
C GLY A 110 -1.98 4.72 12.34
N THR A 111 -2.85 3.91 11.74
CA THR A 111 -3.04 2.50 12.07
C THR A 111 -1.90 1.69 11.44
N ALA A 112 -1.25 0.83 12.23
CA ALA A 112 -0.26 -0.11 11.72
C ALA A 112 -0.96 -1.24 10.96
N ILE A 113 -0.61 -1.40 9.69
CA ILE A 113 -1.11 -2.47 8.81
C ILE A 113 0.09 -3.25 8.28
N VAL A 114 0.04 -4.57 8.43
CA VAL A 114 1.09 -5.48 7.97
C VAL A 114 0.46 -6.58 7.13
N MET A 115 0.81 -6.62 5.85
CA MET A 115 0.52 -7.78 5.00
C MET A 115 1.79 -8.61 4.90
N GLY A 116 1.72 -9.89 5.25
CA GLY A 116 2.78 -10.85 5.10
C GLY A 116 2.44 -11.90 4.03
N LYS A 117 3.43 -12.29 3.23
CA LYS A 117 3.40 -13.41 2.29
C LYS A 117 4.47 -14.40 2.71
N LYS A 118 4.04 -15.45 3.41
CA LYS A 118 4.89 -16.51 3.93
C LYS A 118 4.97 -17.63 2.91
N SER A 119 6.12 -17.82 2.28
CA SER A 119 6.27 -18.93 1.36
C SER A 119 6.17 -20.26 2.11
N GLU A 120 5.75 -21.30 1.40
CA GLU A 120 5.99 -22.67 1.81
C GLU A 120 7.49 -22.84 2.08
N GLY A 121 7.81 -23.49 3.19
CA GLY A 121 9.18 -23.67 3.65
C GLY A 121 9.70 -22.61 4.63
N VAL A 122 8.92 -21.57 4.97
CA VAL A 122 9.26 -20.66 6.07
C VAL A 122 8.72 -21.17 7.40
N LEU A 123 9.62 -21.43 8.35
CA LEU A 123 9.32 -21.91 9.69
C LEU A 123 9.59 -20.82 10.73
N THR A 124 8.53 -20.39 11.43
CA THR A 124 8.63 -19.39 12.52
C THR A 124 8.40 -19.97 13.90
N GLY A 125 7.68 -21.10 13.99
CA GLY A 125 7.41 -21.79 15.26
C GLY A 125 6.56 -21.01 16.27
N ALA A 126 5.90 -19.92 15.85
CA ALA A 126 5.12 -19.06 16.72
C ALA A 126 3.88 -18.48 16.01
N ASP A 127 3.05 -17.74 16.76
CA ASP A 127 2.06 -16.85 16.18
C ASP A 127 2.74 -15.60 15.65
N ASP A 128 2.99 -15.57 14.34
CA ASP A 128 3.64 -14.47 13.64
C ASP A 128 2.95 -13.12 13.92
N ALA A 129 1.62 -13.09 14.05
CA ALA A 129 0.86 -11.86 14.27
C ALA A 129 1.15 -11.25 15.65
N GLU A 130 1.41 -12.07 16.66
CA GLU A 130 1.83 -11.61 17.98
C GLU A 130 3.18 -10.87 17.91
N TRP A 131 4.15 -11.45 17.20
CA TRP A 131 5.51 -10.89 17.14
C TRP A 131 5.61 -9.65 16.25
N ILE A 132 4.82 -9.61 15.17
CA ILE A 132 4.59 -8.39 14.39
C ILE A 132 3.97 -7.32 15.28
N SER A 133 2.92 -7.65 16.05
CA SER A 133 2.28 -6.71 16.98
C SER A 133 3.22 -6.21 18.07
N ARG A 134 4.14 -7.05 18.56
CA ARG A 134 5.21 -6.64 19.50
C ARG A 134 6.17 -5.64 18.86
N GLY A 135 6.50 -5.79 17.58
CA GLY A 135 7.30 -4.81 16.84
C GLY A 135 6.60 -3.46 16.69
N VAL A 136 5.30 -3.47 16.39
CA VAL A 136 4.45 -2.27 16.40
C VAL A 136 4.45 -1.63 17.79
N TYR A 137 4.16 -2.41 18.83
CA TYR A 137 4.18 -1.92 20.21
C TYR A 137 5.51 -1.26 20.57
N ASP A 138 6.64 -1.90 20.25
CA ASP A 138 7.97 -1.37 20.50
C ASP A 138 8.19 -0.02 19.83
N ALA A 139 7.84 0.13 18.55
CA ALA A 139 7.99 1.38 17.83
C ALA A 139 7.12 2.50 18.44
N TYR A 140 5.84 2.23 18.68
CA TYR A 140 4.92 3.26 19.18
C TYR A 140 5.18 3.65 20.63
N THR A 141 5.76 2.77 21.45
CA THR A 141 6.04 3.06 22.87
C THR A 141 7.44 3.62 23.15
N ARG A 142 8.39 3.45 22.22
CA ARG A 142 9.77 3.97 22.36
C ARG A 142 10.02 5.25 21.58
N LEU A 143 9.30 5.48 20.50
CA LEU A 143 9.41 6.67 19.65
C LEU A 143 8.35 7.70 20.03
N ASN A 144 8.51 8.94 19.56
CA ASN A 144 7.54 10.03 19.78
C ASN A 144 6.33 9.91 18.84
N LEU A 145 5.67 8.75 18.83
CA LEU A 145 4.48 8.48 18.01
C LEU A 145 3.19 8.64 18.82
N ARG A 146 2.04 8.63 18.13
CA ARG A 146 0.72 8.79 18.75
C ARG A 146 -0.04 7.47 18.85
N TYR A 147 -0.71 7.26 19.99
CA TYR A 147 -1.69 6.19 20.19
C TYR A 147 -3.05 6.62 19.66
N SER A 148 -3.48 6.04 18.55
CA SER A 148 -4.67 6.46 17.82
C SER A 148 -5.79 5.41 17.79
N GLN A 149 -5.54 4.19 18.29
CA GLN A 149 -6.55 3.14 18.35
C GLN A 149 -7.43 3.26 19.59
N LEU A 150 -8.74 3.12 19.38
CA LEU A 150 -9.78 3.10 20.40
C LEU A 150 -10.35 1.68 20.48
N ALA A 151 -10.34 1.09 21.67
CA ALA A 151 -11.01 -0.18 21.93
C ALA A 151 -12.50 0.08 22.26
N PRO A 152 -13.44 -0.53 21.54
CA PRO A 152 -14.86 -0.47 21.88
C PRO A 152 -15.12 -1.36 23.09
N LEU A 153 -15.53 -0.75 24.21
CA LEU A 153 -15.88 -1.47 25.45
C LEU A 153 -17.37 -1.82 25.47
N THR A 154 -18.18 -0.92 24.93
CA THR A 154 -19.60 -1.12 24.66
C THR A 154 -19.90 -0.60 23.25
N MET A 155 -21.17 -0.55 22.85
CA MET A 155 -21.57 0.09 21.60
C MET A 155 -21.26 1.60 21.57
N TRP A 156 -21.17 2.26 22.74
CA TRP A 156 -21.05 3.71 22.85
C TRP A 156 -19.76 4.17 23.53
N ASP A 157 -19.19 3.32 24.38
CA ASP A 157 -18.01 3.66 25.18
C ASP A 157 -16.76 3.08 24.56
N GLU A 158 -15.73 3.93 24.45
CA GLU A 158 -14.42 3.57 23.92
C GLU A 158 -13.32 4.01 24.88
N LYS A 159 -12.16 3.33 24.78
CA LYS A 159 -10.95 3.72 25.48
C LYS A 159 -9.73 3.61 24.58
N ASN A 160 -8.85 4.59 24.63
CA ASN A 160 -7.56 4.51 23.96
C ASN A 160 -6.74 3.33 24.51
N THR A 161 -6.16 2.53 23.62
CA THR A 161 -5.37 1.35 24.02
C THR A 161 -4.03 1.69 24.64
N GLY A 162 -3.60 2.96 24.56
CA GLY A 162 -2.36 3.48 25.13
C GLY A 162 -1.09 2.99 24.44
N THR A 163 -1.24 2.33 23.28
CA THR A 163 -0.15 1.62 22.59
C THR A 163 -0.24 1.64 21.07
N ASN A 164 -1.32 2.21 20.52
CA ASN A 164 -1.71 2.12 19.11
C ASN A 164 -1.98 0.71 18.57
N LEU A 165 -2.06 -0.31 19.44
CA LEU A 165 -2.58 -1.63 19.07
C LEU A 165 -4.12 -1.65 19.15
N PRO A 166 -4.80 -2.58 18.46
CA PRO A 166 -4.26 -3.64 17.62
C PRO A 166 -3.70 -3.13 16.27
N ALA A 167 -2.74 -3.87 15.73
CA ALA A 167 -2.35 -3.75 14.33
C ALA A 167 -3.29 -4.59 13.45
N GLN A 168 -3.51 -4.19 12.21
CA GLN A 168 -4.12 -5.06 11.20
C GLN A 168 -3.03 -5.97 10.62
N VAL A 169 -3.07 -7.26 10.90
CA VAL A 169 -2.10 -8.24 10.39
C VAL A 169 -2.80 -9.24 9.47
N GLU A 170 -2.38 -9.33 8.21
CA GLU A 170 -2.91 -10.25 7.21
C GLU A 170 -1.77 -11.11 6.65
N LEU A 171 -1.76 -12.41 6.96
CA LEU A 171 -0.70 -13.34 6.55
C LEU A 171 -1.22 -14.33 5.50
N TYR A 172 -0.56 -14.39 4.36
CA TYR A 172 -0.91 -15.24 3.23
C TYR A 172 0.13 -16.33 3.05
N ALA A 173 -0.32 -17.54 2.76
CA ALA A 173 0.54 -18.61 2.30
C ALA A 173 0.82 -18.46 0.80
N VAL A 174 2.07 -18.64 0.40
CA VAL A 174 2.52 -18.60 -1.00
C VAL A 174 3.22 -19.93 -1.32
N PRO A 175 3.00 -20.57 -2.49
CA PRO A 175 3.68 -21.82 -2.81
C PRO A 175 5.20 -21.65 -2.92
N ALA A 176 5.97 -22.73 -2.74
CA ALA A 176 7.42 -22.76 -2.99
C ALA A 176 7.79 -22.90 -4.49
N THR A 177 6.82 -22.71 -5.38
CA THR A 177 7.00 -22.84 -6.84
C THR A 177 6.48 -21.61 -7.55
N SER A 178 7.19 -21.19 -8.60
CA SER A 178 6.75 -20.13 -9.49
C SER A 178 5.54 -20.57 -10.33
N PRO A 179 4.80 -19.65 -10.96
CA PRO A 179 3.74 -19.98 -11.92
C PRO A 179 4.22 -20.90 -13.06
N GLU A 180 5.50 -20.83 -13.44
CA GLU A 180 6.15 -21.68 -14.45
C GLU A 180 6.62 -23.04 -13.89
N GLY A 181 6.35 -23.32 -12.61
CA GLY A 181 6.67 -24.59 -11.94
C GLY A 181 8.11 -24.70 -11.44
N GLN A 182 8.85 -23.60 -11.36
CA GLN A 182 10.23 -23.61 -10.87
C GLN A 182 10.28 -23.49 -9.35
N ALA A 183 11.12 -24.29 -8.68
CA ALA A 183 11.33 -24.17 -7.25
C ALA A 183 11.94 -22.80 -6.90
N GLN A 184 11.41 -22.16 -5.86
CA GLN A 184 11.90 -20.89 -5.33
C GLN A 184 12.50 -21.09 -3.94
N ASP A 185 13.57 -20.35 -3.62
CA ASP A 185 14.09 -20.29 -2.27
C ASP A 185 13.00 -19.74 -1.32
N PRO A 186 12.80 -20.34 -0.13
CA PRO A 186 11.80 -19.86 0.80
C PRO A 186 12.11 -18.44 1.28
N GLU A 187 11.09 -17.59 1.31
CA GLU A 187 11.19 -16.22 1.76
C GLU A 187 9.88 -15.76 2.41
N TYR A 188 10.00 -14.79 3.32
CA TYR A 188 8.86 -14.15 3.96
C TYR A 188 8.83 -12.69 3.58
N LYS A 189 7.89 -12.30 2.70
CA LYS A 189 7.73 -10.93 2.22
C LYS A 189 6.68 -10.18 3.02
N PHE A 190 6.84 -8.87 3.12
CA PHE A 190 5.96 -7.98 3.88
C PHE A 190 5.69 -6.68 3.13
N LEU A 191 4.50 -6.13 3.32
CA LEU A 191 4.17 -4.72 3.10
C LEU A 191 3.74 -4.14 4.43
N PHE A 192 4.51 -3.19 4.93
CA PHE A 192 4.22 -2.40 6.11
C PHE A 192 3.58 -1.09 5.70
N MET A 193 2.54 -0.65 6.42
CA MET A 193 1.90 0.64 6.19
C MET A 193 1.52 1.30 7.51
N ALA A 194 1.66 2.63 7.58
CA ALA A 194 1.14 3.46 8.67
C ALA A 194 0.01 4.36 8.13
N LYS A 195 -1.20 3.80 8.03
CA LYS A 195 -2.31 4.48 7.33
C LYS A 195 -2.99 5.50 8.23
N GLY A 196 -2.90 6.78 7.86
CA GLY A 196 -3.59 7.86 8.58
C GLY A 196 -5.11 7.77 8.43
N GLY A 197 -5.85 8.05 9.50
CA GLY A 197 -7.31 7.93 9.56
C GLY A 197 -8.01 8.81 8.52
N GLY A 198 -7.49 10.01 8.26
CA GLY A 198 -8.02 10.90 7.23
C GLY A 198 -8.03 10.26 5.84
N SER A 199 -6.91 9.64 5.44
CA SER A 199 -6.81 8.93 4.15
C SER A 199 -7.60 7.61 4.13
N ALA A 200 -7.66 6.90 5.25
CA ALA A 200 -8.46 5.68 5.38
C ALA A 200 -9.95 5.98 5.17
N ASN A 201 -10.45 7.07 5.76
CA ASN A 201 -11.83 7.54 5.60
C ASN A 201 -12.18 8.02 4.18
N LYS A 202 -11.17 8.20 3.32
CA LYS A 202 -11.33 8.50 1.89
C LYS A 202 -11.15 7.26 1.00
N SER A 203 -11.36 6.08 1.57
CA SER A 203 -11.54 4.84 0.83
C SER A 203 -13.04 4.59 0.64
N PHE A 204 -13.52 4.65 -0.59
CA PHE A 204 -14.93 4.54 -0.93
C PHE A 204 -15.20 3.32 -1.81
N LEU A 205 -16.36 2.73 -1.62
CA LEU A 205 -16.89 1.66 -2.46
C LEU A 205 -18.20 2.11 -3.08
N PHE A 206 -18.31 1.93 -4.39
CA PHE A 206 -19.51 2.21 -5.16
C PHE A 206 -19.96 0.93 -5.86
N GLN A 207 -21.24 0.59 -5.71
CA GLN A 207 -21.81 -0.59 -6.35
C GLN A 207 -22.42 -0.17 -7.69
N GLU A 208 -21.60 -0.24 -8.73
CA GLU A 208 -22.01 0.10 -10.09
C GLU A 208 -22.46 -1.14 -10.86
N THR A 209 -22.93 -0.91 -12.09
CA THR A 209 -23.33 -1.96 -13.03
C THR A 209 -22.48 -1.92 -14.29
N LYS A 210 -22.67 -2.86 -15.22
CA LYS A 210 -22.03 -2.84 -16.54
C LYS A 210 -22.26 -1.51 -17.29
N ALA A 211 -23.31 -0.75 -16.97
CA ALA A 211 -23.60 0.53 -17.62
C ALA A 211 -22.53 1.60 -17.41
N VAL A 212 -21.73 1.54 -16.33
CA VAL A 212 -20.62 2.50 -16.11
C VAL A 212 -19.40 2.19 -16.98
N LEU A 213 -19.28 0.96 -17.49
CA LEU A 213 -18.13 0.51 -18.30
C LEU A 213 -18.26 0.97 -19.76
N ASN A 214 -18.31 2.28 -19.93
CA ASN A 214 -18.27 3.06 -21.17
C ASN A 214 -17.40 4.31 -20.88
N PRO A 215 -16.49 4.73 -21.78
CA PRO A 215 -15.52 5.80 -21.48
C PRO A 215 -16.16 7.09 -20.95
N GLN A 216 -17.21 7.59 -21.61
CA GLN A 216 -17.86 8.84 -21.20
C GLN A 216 -18.54 8.72 -19.83
N ARG A 217 -19.22 7.60 -19.58
CA ARG A 217 -19.88 7.35 -18.29
C ARG A 217 -18.89 7.11 -17.16
N MET A 218 -17.78 6.41 -17.42
CA MET A 218 -16.73 6.18 -16.45
C MET A 218 -16.08 7.51 -16.04
N LEU A 219 -15.67 8.34 -17.01
CA LEU A 219 -15.05 9.62 -16.71
C LEU A 219 -16.00 10.58 -15.99
N ALA A 220 -17.28 10.63 -16.39
CA ALA A 220 -18.28 11.45 -15.68
C ALA A 220 -18.49 10.97 -14.23
N PHE A 221 -18.56 9.65 -14.02
CA PHE A 221 -18.64 9.07 -12.69
C PHE A 221 -17.40 9.41 -11.85
N LEU A 222 -16.20 9.23 -12.41
CA LEU A 222 -14.94 9.50 -11.72
C LEU A 222 -14.76 11.00 -11.41
N ASP A 223 -15.13 11.90 -12.32
CA ASP A 223 -15.12 13.35 -12.07
C ASP A 223 -15.93 13.71 -10.82
N GLU A 224 -17.18 13.24 -10.75
CA GLU A 224 -18.06 13.47 -9.61
C GLU A 224 -17.46 12.90 -8.31
N LYS A 225 -17.04 11.62 -8.33
CA LYS A 225 -16.60 10.93 -7.11
C LYS A 225 -15.24 11.41 -6.63
N ILE A 226 -14.29 11.68 -7.53
CA ILE A 226 -12.94 12.13 -7.15
C ILE A 226 -13.01 13.55 -6.59
N ARG A 227 -13.83 14.45 -7.15
CA ARG A 227 -14.05 15.79 -6.54
C ARG A 227 -14.59 15.71 -5.11
N SER A 228 -15.45 14.73 -4.82
CA SER A 228 -16.01 14.52 -3.47
C SER A 228 -14.97 14.12 -2.41
N LEU A 229 -13.77 13.67 -2.81
CA LEU A 229 -12.66 13.45 -1.88
C LEU A 229 -12.33 14.75 -1.13
N GLY A 230 -12.34 15.87 -1.86
CA GLY A 230 -11.96 17.18 -1.36
C GLY A 230 -10.52 17.21 -0.82
N THR A 231 -10.22 18.18 0.03
CA THR A 231 -8.88 18.40 0.59
C THR A 231 -8.69 17.80 1.99
N ALA A 232 -9.72 17.11 2.50
CA ALA A 232 -9.79 16.63 3.88
C ALA A 232 -8.80 15.50 4.25
N ALA A 233 -8.10 14.93 3.26
CA ALA A 233 -7.06 13.92 3.49
C ALA A 233 -5.66 14.41 3.09
N CYS A 234 -5.41 15.72 3.04
CA CYS A 234 -4.10 16.31 2.74
C CYS A 234 -3.55 15.90 1.35
N PRO A 235 -4.12 16.42 0.24
CA PRO A 235 -3.50 16.31 -1.08
C PRO A 235 -2.13 17.05 -1.12
N PRO A 236 -1.26 16.74 -2.11
CA PRO A 236 -1.55 15.94 -3.30
C PRO A 236 -1.66 14.43 -3.04
N TYR A 237 -2.60 13.77 -3.71
CA TYR A 237 -2.89 12.35 -3.49
C TYR A 237 -2.19 11.41 -4.46
N HIS A 238 -1.72 10.25 -3.98
CA HIS A 238 -1.61 9.07 -4.84
C HIS A 238 -2.99 8.43 -4.94
N LEU A 239 -3.70 8.68 -6.05
CA LEU A 239 -5.07 8.22 -6.24
C LEU A 239 -5.07 6.79 -6.79
N ALA A 240 -5.89 5.92 -6.21
CA ALA A 240 -6.16 4.60 -6.76
C ALA A 240 -7.64 4.44 -7.10
N VAL A 241 -7.91 3.93 -8.30
CA VAL A 241 -9.24 3.54 -8.77
C VAL A 241 -9.20 2.06 -9.14
N VAL A 242 -10.10 1.27 -8.59
CA VAL A 242 -10.23 -0.15 -8.91
C VAL A 242 -11.60 -0.40 -9.50
N ILE A 243 -11.64 -0.95 -10.71
CA ILE A 243 -12.87 -1.19 -11.46
C ILE A 243 -13.09 -2.70 -11.57
N GLY A 244 -14.14 -3.20 -10.94
CA GLY A 244 -14.40 -4.63 -10.78
C GLY A 244 -13.83 -5.18 -9.47
N GLY A 245 -13.84 -6.50 -9.37
CA GLY A 245 -13.49 -7.22 -8.15
C GLY A 245 -14.41 -8.43 -7.97
N THR A 246 -13.86 -9.49 -7.37
CA THR A 246 -14.63 -10.68 -6.99
C THR A 246 -15.59 -10.40 -5.83
N SER A 247 -15.28 -9.39 -5.01
CA SER A 247 -16.12 -8.92 -3.92
C SER A 247 -15.81 -7.45 -3.56
N ALA A 248 -16.63 -6.88 -2.68
CA ALA A 248 -16.48 -5.52 -2.18
C ALA A 248 -15.16 -5.32 -1.43
N GLU A 249 -14.85 -6.23 -0.52
CA GLU A 249 -13.64 -6.24 0.29
C GLU A 249 -12.39 -6.45 -0.56
N PHE A 250 -12.46 -7.28 -1.61
CA PHE A 250 -11.33 -7.46 -2.52
C PHE A 250 -11.05 -6.21 -3.36
N ALA A 251 -12.10 -5.52 -3.83
CA ALA A 251 -11.96 -4.25 -4.56
C ALA A 251 -11.30 -3.17 -3.68
N LEU A 252 -11.79 -2.99 -2.44
CA LEU A 252 -11.22 -2.03 -1.49
C LEU A 252 -9.79 -2.39 -1.07
N LYS A 253 -9.49 -3.68 -0.84
CA LYS A 253 -8.14 -4.16 -0.55
C LYS A 253 -7.18 -3.87 -1.71
N THR A 254 -7.63 -4.09 -2.95
CA THR A 254 -6.85 -3.79 -4.15
C THR A 254 -6.62 -2.28 -4.26
N ALA A 255 -7.61 -1.44 -3.97
CA ALA A 255 -7.46 0.02 -4.00
C ALA A 255 -6.47 0.50 -2.94
N LYS A 256 -6.51 -0.07 -1.72
CA LYS A 256 -5.51 0.17 -0.67
C LYS A 256 -4.10 -0.11 -1.18
N TYR A 257 -3.87 -1.28 -1.79
CA TYR A 257 -2.55 -1.67 -2.31
C TYR A 257 -2.10 -0.84 -3.52
N ALA A 258 -3.00 -0.54 -4.44
CA ALA A 258 -2.72 0.34 -5.58
C ALA A 258 -2.34 1.76 -5.12
N SER A 259 -3.02 2.30 -4.09
CA SER A 259 -2.69 3.64 -3.56
C SER A 259 -1.31 3.71 -2.91
N ALA A 260 -0.78 2.56 -2.48
CA ALA A 260 0.55 2.42 -1.90
C ALA A 260 1.62 2.01 -2.95
N HIS A 261 1.26 2.05 -4.24
CA HIS A 261 2.07 1.59 -5.39
C HIS A 261 2.57 0.14 -5.29
N TYR A 262 1.94 -0.70 -4.44
CA TYR A 262 2.30 -2.11 -4.29
C TYR A 262 2.00 -2.92 -5.58
N LEU A 263 1.07 -2.43 -6.40
CA LEU A 263 0.57 -3.10 -7.59
C LEU A 263 1.18 -2.56 -8.89
N ASP A 264 2.26 -1.79 -8.81
CA ASP A 264 2.85 -1.13 -9.98
C ASP A 264 3.40 -2.12 -11.01
N GLY A 265 3.81 -3.31 -10.56
CA GLY A 265 4.28 -4.41 -11.40
C GLY A 265 3.20 -5.33 -11.98
N LEU A 266 1.91 -4.97 -11.88
CA LEU A 266 0.84 -5.72 -12.58
C LEU A 266 1.03 -5.66 -14.10
N PRO A 267 0.52 -6.64 -14.86
CA PRO A 267 0.38 -6.54 -16.30
C PRO A 267 -0.39 -5.29 -16.70
N THR A 268 -0.14 -4.78 -17.91
CA THR A 268 -0.83 -3.58 -18.45
C THR A 268 -1.93 -3.92 -19.45
N SER A 269 -2.29 -5.20 -19.56
CA SER A 269 -3.36 -5.68 -20.42
C SER A 269 -4.06 -6.88 -19.80
N GLY A 270 -5.37 -7.01 -20.04
CA GLY A 270 -6.14 -8.18 -19.63
C GLY A 270 -5.85 -9.42 -20.48
N SER A 271 -6.26 -10.59 -19.98
CA SER A 271 -6.17 -11.87 -20.68
C SER A 271 -7.38 -12.75 -20.37
N MET A 272 -7.52 -13.88 -21.08
CA MET A 272 -8.55 -14.88 -20.78
C MET A 272 -8.28 -15.67 -19.48
N ALA A 273 -7.11 -15.52 -18.87
CA ALA A 273 -6.86 -16.00 -17.51
C ALA A 273 -7.52 -15.09 -16.45
N ALA A 274 -8.05 -13.93 -16.86
CA ALA A 274 -8.89 -13.04 -16.08
C ALA A 274 -8.24 -12.49 -14.79
N HIS A 275 -6.92 -12.27 -14.79
CA HIS A 275 -6.23 -11.54 -13.74
C HIS A 275 -6.49 -10.03 -13.83
N GLY A 276 -6.15 -9.30 -12.77
CA GLY A 276 -6.12 -7.84 -12.76
C GLY A 276 -5.00 -7.27 -13.64
N PHE A 277 -5.22 -6.08 -14.18
CA PHE A 277 -4.19 -5.33 -14.91
C PHE A 277 -4.26 -3.84 -14.59
N ARG A 278 -3.14 -3.13 -14.78
CA ARG A 278 -3.06 -1.67 -14.71
C ARG A 278 -3.45 -1.05 -16.05
N ASP A 279 -4.41 -0.14 -16.01
CA ASP A 279 -4.92 0.55 -17.19
C ASP A 279 -4.21 1.92 -17.32
N LEU A 280 -3.10 1.95 -18.06
CA LEU A 280 -2.25 3.14 -18.16
C LEU A 280 -2.93 4.30 -18.90
N GLU A 281 -3.82 4.00 -19.86
CA GLU A 281 -4.57 5.00 -20.60
C GLU A 281 -5.56 5.71 -19.67
N LEU A 282 -6.33 4.95 -18.89
CA LEU A 282 -7.27 5.54 -17.93
C LEU A 282 -6.55 6.20 -16.73
N GLU A 283 -5.35 5.75 -16.37
CA GLU A 283 -4.49 6.47 -15.40
C GLU A 283 -4.18 7.90 -15.87
N GLU A 284 -3.79 8.07 -17.14
CA GLU A 284 -3.48 9.37 -17.73
C GLU A 284 -4.74 10.25 -17.85
N GLU A 285 -5.84 9.72 -18.39
CA GLU A 285 -7.10 10.45 -18.50
C GLU A 285 -7.62 10.95 -17.14
N VAL A 286 -7.57 10.10 -16.11
CA VAL A 286 -7.99 10.47 -14.75
C VAL A 286 -7.01 11.47 -14.12
N PHE A 287 -5.72 11.37 -14.42
CA PHE A 287 -4.75 12.32 -13.90
C PHE A 287 -4.97 13.72 -14.49
N GLU A 288 -5.12 13.84 -15.81
CA GLU A 288 -5.49 15.10 -16.47
C GLU A 288 -6.81 15.66 -15.93
N LEU A 289 -7.80 14.78 -15.74
CA LEU A 289 -9.07 15.15 -15.12
C LEU A 289 -8.85 15.78 -13.74
N THR A 290 -8.04 15.16 -12.87
CA THR A 290 -7.77 15.70 -11.52
C THR A 290 -7.08 17.07 -11.54
N GLN A 291 -6.23 17.33 -12.54
CA GLN A 291 -5.55 18.61 -12.72
C GLN A 291 -6.50 19.73 -13.14
N SER A 292 -7.57 19.40 -13.86
CA SER A 292 -8.60 20.34 -14.29
C SER A 292 -9.54 20.82 -13.15
N PHE A 293 -9.47 20.20 -11.97
CA PHE A 293 -10.43 20.48 -10.90
C PHE A 293 -10.31 21.87 -10.31
N GLY A 294 -9.12 22.48 -10.37
CA GLY A 294 -8.81 23.74 -9.71
C GLY A 294 -8.71 23.63 -8.19
N ILE A 295 -8.78 22.42 -7.61
CA ILE A 295 -8.66 22.18 -6.16
C ILE A 295 -7.20 22.27 -5.70
N GLY A 296 -6.25 21.81 -6.54
CA GLY A 296 -4.81 21.83 -6.29
C GLY A 296 -4.37 21.12 -5.02
N ALA A 297 -3.13 21.40 -4.62
CA ALA A 297 -2.58 20.95 -3.35
C ALA A 297 -3.20 21.80 -2.22
N GLN A 298 -4.37 21.37 -1.75
CA GLN A 298 -5.14 21.90 -0.62
C GLN A 298 -5.82 23.27 -0.84
N PHE A 299 -5.17 24.23 -1.51
CA PHE A 299 -5.63 25.63 -1.54
C PHE A 299 -5.79 26.21 -2.96
N GLY A 300 -6.16 25.37 -3.92
CA GLY A 300 -6.40 25.79 -5.30
C GLY A 300 -5.16 25.69 -6.17
N GLY A 301 -5.32 25.09 -7.36
CA GLY A 301 -4.22 24.85 -8.28
C GLY A 301 -4.40 23.58 -9.11
N LYS A 302 -3.28 23.09 -9.64
CA LYS A 302 -3.18 21.94 -10.55
C LYS A 302 -3.01 20.62 -9.79
N TYR A 303 -2.25 20.65 -8.69
CA TYR A 303 -1.76 19.42 -8.05
C TYR A 303 -2.68 18.83 -7.00
N PHE A 304 -3.90 18.45 -7.42
CA PHE A 304 -4.79 17.67 -6.56
C PHE A 304 -4.28 16.24 -6.32
N CYS A 305 -3.68 15.66 -7.36
CA CYS A 305 -3.03 14.36 -7.31
C CYS A 305 -1.54 14.49 -7.64
N HIS A 306 -0.77 13.61 -7.03
CA HIS A 306 0.61 13.29 -7.33
C HIS A 306 0.68 12.44 -8.61
N ASP A 307 -0.10 11.36 -8.61
CA ASP A 307 -0.33 10.45 -9.73
C ASP A 307 -1.62 9.64 -9.51
N VAL A 308 -1.95 8.78 -10.48
CA VAL A 308 -3.10 7.88 -10.46
C VAL A 308 -2.65 6.45 -10.72
N ARG A 309 -3.33 5.48 -10.10
CA ARG A 309 -3.28 4.05 -10.42
C ARG A 309 -4.68 3.56 -10.73
N VAL A 310 -4.87 2.93 -11.88
CA VAL A 310 -6.16 2.35 -12.25
C VAL A 310 -5.99 0.86 -12.46
N VAL A 311 -6.64 0.05 -11.60
CA VAL A 311 -6.59 -1.41 -11.69
C VAL A 311 -7.94 -1.94 -12.13
N ARG A 312 -7.95 -2.64 -13.27
CA ARG A 312 -9.14 -3.32 -13.79
C ARG A 312 -9.11 -4.79 -13.36
N LEU A 313 -10.14 -5.24 -12.66
CA LEU A 313 -10.29 -6.61 -12.16
C LEU A 313 -11.38 -7.39 -12.90
N PRO A 314 -11.36 -8.74 -12.91
CA PRO A 314 -12.55 -9.50 -13.28
C PRO A 314 -13.73 -9.18 -12.35
N ARG A 315 -14.94 -9.51 -12.80
CA ARG A 315 -16.17 -9.27 -12.04
C ARG A 315 -17.20 -10.34 -12.36
N HIS A 316 -18.08 -10.63 -11.40
CA HIS A 316 -19.28 -11.38 -11.69
C HIS A 316 -20.15 -10.62 -12.71
N GLY A 317 -20.86 -11.34 -13.60
CA GLY A 317 -21.62 -10.74 -14.69
C GLY A 317 -22.63 -9.67 -14.22
N ALA A 318 -23.24 -9.90 -13.06
CA ALA A 318 -24.23 -9.02 -12.43
C ALA A 318 -23.65 -7.90 -11.54
N SER A 319 -22.33 -7.82 -11.37
CA SER A 319 -21.70 -6.90 -10.40
C SER A 319 -20.64 -6.04 -11.08
N CYS A 320 -20.44 -4.82 -10.57
CA CYS A 320 -19.31 -3.97 -10.94
C CYS A 320 -18.92 -3.06 -9.76
N PRO A 321 -18.29 -3.60 -8.70
CA PRO A 321 -17.78 -2.75 -7.63
C PRO A 321 -16.72 -1.81 -8.19
N VAL A 322 -16.77 -0.53 -7.81
CA VAL A 322 -15.73 0.45 -8.10
C VAL A 322 -15.23 0.98 -6.77
N ALA A 323 -13.94 0.82 -6.49
CA ALA A 323 -13.33 1.27 -5.26
C ALA A 323 -12.35 2.41 -5.55
N ILE A 324 -12.39 3.45 -4.72
CA ILE A 324 -11.46 4.58 -4.78
C ILE A 324 -10.73 4.65 -3.44
N ALA A 325 -9.41 4.83 -3.46
CA ALA A 325 -8.61 5.07 -2.27
C ALA A 325 -7.50 6.09 -2.58
N VAL A 326 -6.95 6.72 -1.55
CA VAL A 326 -5.84 7.67 -1.69
C VAL A 326 -4.72 7.36 -0.71
N SER A 327 -3.46 7.58 -1.11
CA SER A 327 -2.40 7.90 -0.17
C SER A 327 -2.30 9.42 -0.03
N CYS A 328 -2.17 9.90 1.21
CA CYS A 328 -2.05 11.32 1.53
C CYS A 328 -0.60 11.79 1.48
N SER A 329 -0.35 13.07 1.82
CA SER A 329 1.03 13.58 1.96
C SER A 329 1.90 12.80 2.97
N ALA A 330 1.30 12.10 3.94
CA ALA A 330 1.99 11.12 4.77
C ALA A 330 1.98 9.74 4.07
N ASP A 331 2.72 9.63 2.97
CA ASP A 331 2.82 8.44 2.11
C ASP A 331 3.72 7.35 2.72
N ARG A 332 3.18 6.61 3.70
CA ARG A 332 3.96 5.79 4.64
C ARG A 332 3.76 4.30 4.44
N GLN A 333 4.60 3.73 3.59
CA GLN A 333 4.73 2.29 3.40
C GLN A 333 6.17 1.87 3.10
N ALA A 334 6.49 0.63 3.44
CA ALA A 334 7.76 -0.01 3.11
C ALA A 334 7.56 -1.50 2.84
N LEU A 335 8.24 -2.04 1.82
CA LEU A 335 8.39 -3.47 1.66
C LEU A 335 9.42 -4.01 2.65
N GLY A 336 9.27 -5.25 3.07
CA GLY A 336 10.31 -5.99 3.80
C GLY A 336 10.37 -7.42 3.33
N LYS A 337 11.51 -8.06 3.55
CA LYS A 337 11.65 -9.50 3.31
C LYS A 337 12.64 -10.15 4.26
N ILE A 338 12.38 -11.41 4.58
CA ILE A 338 13.31 -12.28 5.30
C ILE A 338 13.66 -13.42 4.35
N THR A 339 14.95 -13.60 4.13
CA THR A 339 15.54 -14.61 3.25
C THR A 339 16.66 -15.32 4.03
N PRO A 340 17.28 -16.40 3.54
CA PRO A 340 18.42 -17.01 4.22
C PRO A 340 19.58 -16.05 4.50
N ASP A 341 19.72 -14.98 3.71
CA ASP A 341 20.80 -14.00 3.83
C ASP A 341 20.54 -12.93 4.90
N GLY A 342 19.33 -12.88 5.47
CA GLY A 342 18.98 -11.97 6.55
C GLY A 342 17.60 -11.32 6.44
N VAL A 343 17.44 -10.28 7.24
CA VAL A 343 16.25 -9.44 7.37
C VAL A 343 16.48 -8.13 6.61
N PHE A 344 15.60 -7.83 5.67
CA PHE A 344 15.73 -6.71 4.74
C PHE A 344 14.50 -5.81 4.79
N LEU A 345 14.73 -4.50 4.68
CA LEU A 345 13.68 -3.48 4.60
C LEU A 345 13.94 -2.59 3.38
N GLU A 346 12.87 -2.13 2.73
CA GLU A 346 12.94 -1.16 1.64
C GLU A 346 13.77 0.06 2.06
N GLN A 347 14.68 0.48 1.18
CA GLN A 347 15.49 1.66 1.38
C GLN A 347 14.68 2.91 1.02
N LEU A 348 14.21 3.62 2.04
CA LEU A 348 13.61 4.96 1.91
C LEU A 348 14.69 6.05 1.83
N GLU A 349 14.27 7.26 1.45
CA GLU A 349 15.17 8.41 1.32
C GLU A 349 15.65 8.90 2.69
N ARG A 350 16.97 9.10 2.83
CA ARG A 350 17.60 9.56 4.07
C ARG A 350 18.38 10.86 3.90
N ASP A 351 18.57 11.34 2.66
CA ASP A 351 19.30 12.58 2.35
C ASP A 351 18.57 13.52 1.37
#